data_AF-A0A0H5D181-F1
#
_entry.id   AF-A0A0H5D181-F1
#
_cell.length_a   1.000
_cell.length_b   1.000
_cell.length_c   1.000
_cell.angle_alpha   90.00
_cell.angle_beta   90.00
_cell.angle_gamma   90.00
#
_symmetry.space_group_name_H-M   'P 1'
#
loop_
_entity.id
_entity.type
_entity.pdbx_description
1 polymer ?
#
loop_
_entity_poly.entity_id
_entity_poly.type
_entity_poly.pdbx_seq_one_letter_code
_entity_poly.pdbx_strand_id
1 'polypeptide(L)' 'MTGLPEPSVQEVQHELDRVTEFLADRFGTIDRATVRRFVTDTYDQLARQATVRTHLIALTERAARDRLRDHAAE' A
#
# COMPACT_ATOMS: atom_id res chain seq x y z
N MET A 1 3.06 -16.76 -23.58
CA MET A 1 3.46 -15.76 -22.58
C MET A 1 2.29 -14.82 -22.37
N THR A 2 1.36 -15.16 -21.46
CA THR A 2 0.23 -14.27 -21.18
C THR A 2 0.68 -13.34 -20.06
N GLY A 3 1.11 -12.13 -20.43
CA GLY A 3 1.22 -11.05 -19.46
C GLY A 3 -0.17 -10.84 -18.88
N LEU A 4 -0.31 -10.96 -17.56
CA LEU A 4 -1.57 -10.67 -16.89
C LEU A 4 -2.01 -9.25 -17.31
N PRO A 5 -3.30 -9.03 -17.63
CA PRO A 5 -3.79 -7.69 -17.92
C PRO A 5 -3.43 -6.78 -16.73
N GLU A 6 -3.03 -5.56 -17.04
CA GLU A 6 -2.76 -4.58 -15.99
C GLU A 6 -4.00 -4.45 -15.10
N PRO A 7 -3.85 -4.51 -13.76
CA PRO A 7 -4.99 -4.41 -12.88
C PRO A 7 -5.72 -3.10 -13.11
N SER A 8 -7.03 -3.15 -13.19
CA SER A 8 -7.86 -1.97 -13.40
C SER A 8 -7.70 -1.00 -12.23
N VAL A 9 -7.91 0.30 -12.47
CA VAL A 9 -7.84 1.31 -11.40
C VAL A 9 -8.76 0.95 -10.23
N GLN A 10 -9.95 0.39 -10.50
CA GLN A 10 -10.87 -0.05 -9.45
C GLN A 10 -10.34 -1.22 -8.63
N GLU A 11 -9.68 -2.20 -9.27
CA GLU A 11 -9.08 -3.35 -8.58
C GLU A 11 -7.93 -2.91 -7.67
N VAL A 12 -7.09 -2.00 -8.16
CA VAL A 12 -6.04 -1.37 -7.35
C VAL A 12 -6.64 -0.66 -6.13
N GLN A 13 -7.67 0.16 -6.34
CA GLN A 13 -8.30 0.90 -5.24
C GLN A 13 -8.92 -0.03 -4.20
N HIS A 14 -9.59 -1.11 -4.64
CA HIS A 14 -10.11 -2.13 -3.74
C HIS A 14 -9.00 -2.79 -2.91
N GLU A 15 -7.86 -3.10 -3.53
CA GLU A 15 -6.73 -3.71 -2.82
C GLU A 15 -6.09 -2.74 -1.81
N LEU A 16 -5.93 -1.47 -2.18
CA LEU A 16 -5.42 -0.45 -1.26
C LEU A 16 -6.37 -0.20 -0.07
N ASP A 17 -7.68 -0.28 -0.26
CA ASP A 17 -8.65 -0.21 0.84
C ASP A 17 -8.52 -1.44 1.76
N ARG A 18 -8.36 -2.65 1.22
CA ARG A 18 -8.11 -3.86 2.05
C ARG A 18 -6.83 -3.73 2.88
N VAL A 19 -5.74 -3.25 2.27
CA VAL A 19 -4.48 -2.99 2.97
C VAL A 19 -4.65 -1.92 4.05
N THR A 20 -5.43 -0.88 3.77
CA THR A 20 -5.74 0.18 4.74
C THR A 20 -6.49 -0.38 5.95
N GLU A 21 -7.49 -1.23 5.74
CA GLU A 21 -8.25 -1.84 6.84
C GLU A 21 -7.39 -2.74 7.72
N PHE A 22 -6.56 -3.59 7.08
CA PHE A 22 -5.63 -4.45 7.80
C PHE A 22 -4.61 -3.65 8.62
N LEU A 23 -4.06 -2.58 8.06
CA LEU A 23 -3.10 -1.74 8.77
C LEU A 23 -3.77 -0.89 9.86
N ALA A 24 -4.99 -0.40 9.65
CA ALA A 24 -5.71 0.35 10.68
C ALA A 24 -6.05 -0.54 11.89
N ASP A 25 -6.45 -1.80 11.67
CA ASP A 25 -6.66 -2.77 12.74
C ASP A 25 -5.36 -3.06 13.50
N ARG A 26 -4.26 -3.28 12.76
CA ARG A 26 -2.95 -3.57 13.33
C ARG A 26 -2.34 -2.41 14.12
N PHE A 27 -2.53 -1.18 13.64
CA PHE A 27 -2.03 0.05 14.25
C PHE A 27 -3.17 0.83 14.90
N GLY A 28 -3.99 0.18 15.73
CA GLY A 28 -5.23 0.72 16.31
C GLY A 28 -5.11 2.03 17.13
N THR A 29 -3.92 2.60 17.26
CA THR A 29 -3.66 3.95 17.80
C THR A 29 -3.63 5.05 16.73
N ILE A 30 -3.50 4.70 15.45
CA ILE A 30 -3.43 5.62 14.31
C ILE A 30 -4.81 5.68 13.64
N ASP A 31 -5.27 6.90 13.36
CA ASP A 31 -6.53 7.12 12.67
C ASP A 31 -6.54 6.50 11.24
N ARG A 32 -7.67 5.90 10.87
CA ARG A 32 -7.85 5.21 9.57
C ARG A 32 -7.60 6.13 8.38
N ALA A 33 -7.97 7.42 8.43
CA ALA A 33 -7.72 8.35 7.34
C ALA A 33 -6.23 8.64 7.18
N THR A 34 -5.47 8.65 8.29
CA THR A 34 -4.01 8.77 8.27
C THR A 34 -3.37 7.53 7.65
N VAL A 35 -3.79 6.32 8.06
CA VAL A 35 -3.32 5.06 7.46
C VAL A 35 -3.59 5.03 5.95
N ARG A 36 -4.80 5.40 5.53
CA ARG A 36 -5.19 5.47 4.11
C ARG A 36 -4.26 6.38 3.31
N ARG A 37 -3.99 7.58 3.83
CA ARG A 37 -3.11 8.56 3.17
C ARG A 37 -1.70 7.99 2.99
N PHE A 38 -1.15 7.33 4.00
CA PHE A 38 0.16 6.68 3.92
C PHE A 38 0.20 5.56 2.88
N VAL A 39 -0.83 4.72 2.83
CA VAL A 39 -0.94 3.63 1.86
C VAL A 39 -1.01 4.17 0.44
N THR A 40 -1.84 5.17 0.18
CA THR A 40 -1.97 5.78 -1.16
C THR A 40 -0.70 6.50 -1.61
N ASP A 41 -0.06 7.27 -0.74
CA ASP A 41 1.19 7.98 -1.06
C ASP A 41 2.33 7.01 -1.37
N THR A 42 2.45 5.94 -0.57
CA THR A 42 3.46 4.89 -0.79
C THR A 42 3.22 4.16 -2.12
N TYR A 43 1.96 3.85 -2.45
CA TYR A 43 1.61 3.25 -3.72
C TYR A 43 1.97 4.15 -4.90
N ASP A 44 1.66 5.44 -4.84
CA ASP A 44 1.94 6.41 -5.91
C ASP A 44 3.46 6.63 -6.11
N GLN A 45 4.22 6.69 -5.00
CA GLN A 45 5.69 6.73 -5.04
C GLN A 45 6.26 5.51 -5.77
N LEU A 46 5.79 4.32 -5.44
CA LEU A 46 6.28 3.08 -6.02
C LEU A 46 5.80 2.91 -7.47
N ALA A 47 4.56 3.27 -7.78
CA ALA A 47 3.99 3.21 -9.13
C ALA A 47 4.76 4.06 -10.13
N ARG A 48 5.35 5.17 -9.68
CA ARG A 48 6.25 6.00 -10.48
C ARG A 48 7.61 5.34 -10.78
N GLN A 49 8.06 4.40 -9.95
CA GLN A 49 9.37 3.76 -10.07
C GLN A 49 9.33 2.34 -10.65
N ALA A 50 8.16 1.70 -10.72
CA ALA A 50 8.05 0.31 -11.10
C ALA A 50 7.57 0.09 -12.53
N THR A 51 8.40 -0.60 -13.32
CA THR A 51 8.07 -1.07 -14.66
C THR A 51 7.09 -2.26 -14.66
N VAL A 52 6.82 -2.88 -13.49
CA VAL A 52 5.90 -4.02 -13.35
C VAL A 52 5.01 -3.84 -12.12
N ARG A 53 3.71 -3.58 -12.35
CA ARG A 53 2.69 -3.32 -11.31
C ARG A 53 2.37 -4.53 -10.42
N THR A 54 2.59 -5.75 -10.90
CA THR A 54 2.27 -6.99 -10.16
C THR A 54 3.11 -7.19 -8.90
N HIS A 55 4.38 -6.77 -8.89
CA HIS A 55 5.24 -6.83 -7.69
C HIS A 55 5.14 -5.57 -6.83
N LEU A 56 4.45 -4.54 -7.33
CA LEU A 56 4.35 -3.25 -6.66
C LEU A 56 3.63 -3.34 -5.34
N ILE A 57 2.54 -4.12 -5.29
CA ILE A 57 1.69 -4.22 -4.11
C ILE A 57 2.46 -4.87 -2.95
N ALA A 58 3.16 -5.97 -3.20
CA ALA A 58 3.99 -6.63 -2.19
C ALA A 58 5.14 -5.73 -1.71
N LEU A 59 5.73 -4.95 -2.61
CA LEU A 59 6.77 -3.97 -2.25
C LEU A 59 6.19 -2.79 -1.44
N THR A 60 4.98 -2.35 -1.76
CA THR A 60 4.25 -1.29 -1.05
C THR A 60 3.94 -1.71 0.38
N GLU A 61 3.40 -2.91 0.57
CA GLU A 61 3.08 -3.44 1.90
C GLU A 61 4.33 -3.51 2.79
N ARG A 62 5.43 -4.04 2.24
CA ARG A 62 6.70 -4.14 2.97
C ARG A 62 7.25 -2.76 3.34
N ALA A 63 7.30 -1.83 2.39
CA ALA A 63 7.85 -0.49 2.63
C ALA A 63 7.01 0.32 3.63
N ALA A 64 5.67 0.24 3.53
CA ALA A 64 4.77 0.90 4.48
C ALA A 64 4.95 0.35 5.90
N ARG A 65 5.11 -0.98 6.03
CA ARG A 65 5.34 -1.62 7.32
C ARG A 65 6.66 -1.19 7.98
N ASP A 66 7.74 -1.08 7.20
CA ASP A 66 9.03 -0.61 7.71
C ASP A 66 8.95 0.84 8.19
N ARG A 67 8.29 1.73 7.42
CA ARG A 67 8.08 3.14 7.81
C ARG A 67 7.24 3.29 9.09
N LEU A 68 6.15 2.53 9.22
CA LEU A 68 5.30 2.59 10.40
C LEU A 68 6.00 2.06 11.66
N ARG A 69 6.89 1.06 11.52
CA ARG A 69 7.70 0.55 12.63
C ARG A 69 8.69 1.60 13.12
N ASP A 70 9.33 2.31 12.21
CA ASP A 70 10.26 3.40 12.52
C ASP A 70 9.55 4.52 13.29
N HIS A 71 8.39 4.95 12.80
CA HIS A 71 7.57 5.98 13.44
C HIS A 71 7.04 5.59 14.83
N ALA A 72 6.71 4.32 15.05
CA ALA A 72 6.23 3.83 16.35
C ALA A 72 7.35 3.62 17.38
N ALA A 73 8.62 3.69 16.97
CA ALA A 73 9.78 3.60 17.84
C ALA A 73 10.28 4.98 18.33
N GLU A 74 9.71 6.06 17.79
CA GLU A 74 9.84 7.45 18.26
C GLU A 74 8.83 7.76 19.38
#